data_AF-A0A1F8DHD7-F1
#
_entry.id   AF-A0A1F8DHD7-F1
#
_cell.length_a   1.000
_cell.length_b   1.000
_cell.length_c   1.000
_cell.angle_alpha   90.00
_cell.angle_beta   90.00
_cell.angle_gamma   90.00
#
_symmetry.space_group_name_H-M   'P 1'
#
loop_
_entity.id
_entity.type
_entity.pdbx_description
1 polymer ?
#
loop_
_entity_poly.entity_id
_entity_poly.type
_entity_poly.pdbx_seq_one_letter_code
_entity_poly.pdbx_strand_id
1 'polypeptide(L)'
;MVELGEKYLGLREFDVDTKIGDAFDYLIKYQSSAINHFDLIIADLYNGDKYPEKFETSAFLSKINTFVSDGGMVIFNRLYFGDNRPKAVKFGRKLENFFKKADWVYPEANLMFLCHK
;
A
#
# COMPACT_ATOMS: atom_id res chain seq x y z
N MET A 1 0.30 -18.53 0.60
CA MET A 1 0.77 -17.57 1.63
C MET A 1 -0.18 -17.51 2.80
N VAL A 2 -1.47 -17.15 2.61
CA VAL A 2 -2.46 -17.07 3.71
C VAL A 2 -2.56 -18.38 4.52
N GLU A 3 -2.81 -19.52 3.87
CA GLU A 3 -2.91 -20.82 4.55
C GLU A 3 -1.63 -21.19 5.34
N LEU A 4 -0.45 -20.80 4.84
CA LEU A 4 0.81 -21.02 5.56
C LEU A 4 0.92 -20.10 6.78
N GLY A 5 0.48 -18.84 6.67
CA GLY A 5 0.43 -17.92 7.81
C GLY A 5 -0.53 -18.40 8.90
N GLU A 6 -1.70 -18.93 8.51
CA GLU A 6 -2.63 -19.55 9.45
C GLU A 6 -2.04 -20.79 10.12
N LYS A 7 -1.36 -21.65 9.36
CA LYS A 7 -0.84 -22.92 9.87
C LYS A 7 0.42 -22.77 10.72
N TYR A 8 1.29 -21.82 10.39
CA TYR A 8 2.65 -21.76 10.95
C TYR A 8 2.99 -20.45 11.66
N LEU A 9 2.23 -19.36 11.44
CA LEU A 9 2.55 -18.02 11.97
C LEU A 9 1.46 -17.46 12.89
N GLY A 10 0.49 -18.28 13.30
CA GLY A 10 -0.54 -17.89 14.27
C GLY A 10 -1.54 -16.86 13.73
N LEU A 11 -1.75 -16.74 12.41
CA LEU A 11 -2.65 -15.72 11.85
C LEU A 11 -4.09 -15.82 12.41
N ARG A 12 -4.54 -17.04 12.76
CA ARG A 12 -5.88 -17.28 13.34
C ARG A 12 -6.00 -16.93 14.83
N GLU A 13 -4.89 -16.59 15.49
CA GLU A 13 -4.89 -16.19 16.91
C GLU A 13 -5.30 -14.72 17.10
N PHE A 14 -5.37 -13.97 16.00
CA PHE A 14 -5.76 -12.57 15.97
C PHE A 14 -7.13 -12.40 15.33
N ASP A 15 -7.84 -11.35 15.72
CA ASP A 15 -9.10 -10.95 15.09
C ASP A 15 -8.82 -10.22 13.76
N VAL A 16 -8.58 -11.01 12.71
CA VAL A 16 -8.21 -10.51 11.38
C VAL A 16 -9.21 -10.99 10.34
N ASP A 17 -9.92 -10.06 9.71
CA ASP A 17 -10.75 -10.36 8.54
C ASP A 17 -9.87 -10.48 7.27
N THR A 18 -9.70 -11.72 6.81
CA THR A 18 -8.85 -12.00 5.64
C THR A 18 -9.68 -12.06 4.35
N LYS A 19 -9.33 -11.22 3.37
CA LYS A 19 -9.91 -11.27 2.02
C LYS A 19 -8.87 -11.79 1.01
N ILE A 20 -9.17 -12.93 0.40
CA ILE A 20 -8.33 -13.50 -0.66
C ILE A 20 -8.77 -12.92 -2.00
N GLY A 21 -7.92 -12.10 -2.60
CA GLY A 21 -8.19 -11.47 -3.90
C GLY A 21 -7.12 -10.47 -4.31
N ASP A 22 -7.30 -9.87 -5.47
CA ASP A 22 -6.41 -8.82 -5.95
C ASP A 22 -6.77 -7.47 -5.32
N ALA A 23 -5.80 -6.82 -4.66
CA ALA A 23 -6.03 -5.56 -3.96
C ALA A 23 -6.48 -4.42 -4.88
N PHE A 24 -6.06 -4.42 -6.15
CA PHE A 24 -6.49 -3.41 -7.12
C PHE A 24 -7.98 -3.58 -7.40
N ASP A 25 -8.41 -4.81 -7.68
CA ASP A 25 -9.81 -5.10 -7.94
C ASP A 25 -10.68 -4.87 -6.71
N TYR A 26 -10.20 -5.21 -5.52
CA TYR A 26 -10.88 -4.92 -4.25
C TYR A 26 -11.21 -3.42 -4.11
N LEU A 27 -10.22 -2.55 -4.29
CA LEU A 27 -10.39 -1.10 -4.15
C LEU A 27 -11.16 -0.46 -5.32
N ILE A 28 -10.90 -0.91 -6.55
CA ILE A 28 -11.43 -0.25 -7.76
C ILE A 28 -12.81 -0.77 -8.15
N LYS A 29 -13.03 -2.09 -8.07
CA LYS A 29 -14.25 -2.75 -8.57
C LYS A 29 -15.26 -3.01 -7.46
N TYR A 30 -14.81 -3.47 -6.28
CA TYR A 30 -15.71 -4.05 -5.28
C TYR A 30 -16.09 -3.09 -4.14
N GLN A 31 -15.20 -2.17 -3.74
CA GLN A 31 -15.52 -1.11 -2.77
C GLN A 31 -15.74 0.26 -3.45
N SER A 32 -16.55 0.33 -4.50
CA SER A 32 -16.79 1.59 -5.21
C SER A 32 -17.40 2.69 -4.32
N SER A 33 -18.16 2.33 -3.28
CA SER A 33 -18.91 3.22 -2.39
C SER A 33 -18.34 3.44 -0.98
N ALA A 34 -17.30 2.72 -0.55
CA ALA A 34 -16.69 2.93 0.76
C ALA A 34 -15.74 4.14 0.73
N ILE A 35 -15.96 5.09 1.64
CA ILE A 35 -15.15 6.31 1.82
C ILE A 35 -14.81 6.41 3.31
N ASN A 36 -13.61 6.88 3.65
CA ASN A 36 -13.16 7.09 5.04
C ASN A 36 -13.37 5.86 5.94
N HIS A 37 -12.85 4.72 5.50
CA HIS A 37 -13.06 3.44 6.15
C HIS A 37 -11.87 2.98 7.00
N PHE A 38 -10.65 3.45 6.67
CA PHE A 38 -9.42 2.97 7.30
C PHE A 38 -8.60 4.12 7.87
N ASP A 39 -8.20 4.03 9.13
CA ASP A 39 -7.26 5.01 9.72
C ASP A 39 -5.82 4.80 9.24
N LEU A 40 -5.48 3.57 8.86
CA LEU A 40 -4.19 3.19 8.33
C LEU A 40 -4.36 2.14 7.21
N ILE A 41 -3.71 2.38 6.08
CA ILE A 41 -3.56 1.39 5.02
C ILE A 41 -2.06 1.09 4.83
N ILE A 42 -1.67 -0.17 4.87
CA ILE A 42 -0.30 -0.60 4.59
C ILE A 42 -0.28 -1.32 3.24
N ALA A 43 0.38 -0.72 2.25
CA ALA A 43 0.50 -1.24 0.89
C ALA A 43 1.85 -1.96 0.71
N ASP A 44 1.86 -3.26 1.02
CA ASP A 44 2.94 -4.18 0.69
C ASP A 44 2.50 -5.14 -0.44
N LEU A 45 2.72 -4.71 -1.67
CA LEU A 45 2.05 -5.25 -2.87
C LEU A 45 3.00 -5.98 -3.82
N TYR A 46 4.18 -6.37 -3.32
CA TYR A 46 5.19 -7.05 -4.11
C TYR A 46 4.73 -8.45 -4.55
N ASN A 47 4.98 -8.77 -5.82
CA ASN A 47 4.93 -10.14 -6.32
C ASN A 47 6.36 -10.61 -6.62
N GLY A 48 6.96 -11.28 -5.64
CA GLY A 48 8.40 -11.52 -5.63
C GLY A 48 9.16 -10.21 -5.48
N ASP A 49 10.06 -9.90 -6.42
CA ASP A 49 10.84 -8.65 -6.46
C ASP A 49 10.20 -7.54 -7.30
N LYS A 50 9.03 -7.81 -7.92
CA LYS A 50 8.35 -6.88 -8.82
C LYS A 50 7.22 -6.15 -8.12
N TYR A 51 7.24 -4.83 -8.19
CA TYR A 51 6.12 -3.98 -7.81
C TYR A 51 5.19 -3.77 -9.03
N PRO A 52 3.91 -4.19 -8.98
CA PRO A 52 3.02 -4.09 -10.13
C PRO A 52 2.65 -2.62 -10.48
N GLU A 53 2.86 -2.23 -11.74
CA GLU A 53 2.64 -0.86 -12.22
C GLU A 53 1.21 -0.35 -12.05
N LYS A 54 0.22 -1.25 -12.01
CA LYS A 54 -1.20 -0.89 -11.79
C LYS A 54 -1.41 -0.12 -10.49
N PHE A 55 -0.62 -0.41 -9.46
CA PHE A 55 -0.66 0.27 -8.17
C PHE A 55 0.06 1.62 -8.16
N GLU A 56 0.75 1.97 -9.25
CA GLU A 56 1.37 3.28 -9.43
C GLU A 56 0.49 4.24 -10.23
N THR A 57 -0.66 3.78 -10.75
CA THR A 57 -1.53 4.60 -11.60
C THR A 57 -2.19 5.72 -10.81
N SER A 58 -2.43 6.87 -11.43
CA SER A 58 -3.11 8.00 -10.80
C SER A 58 -4.52 7.62 -10.34
N ALA A 59 -5.21 6.76 -11.10
CA ALA A 59 -6.53 6.25 -10.72
C ALA A 59 -6.49 5.48 -9.40
N PHE A 60 -5.50 4.60 -9.22
CA PHE A 60 -5.32 3.88 -7.96
C PHE A 60 -4.96 4.80 -6.81
N LEU A 61 -3.98 5.70 -7.00
CA LEU A 61 -3.51 6.61 -5.95
C LEU A 61 -4.59 7.61 -5.50
N SER A 62 -5.38 8.15 -6.43
CA SER A 62 -6.56 8.95 -6.08
C SER A 62 -7.58 8.11 -5.32
N LYS A 63 -7.87 6.89 -5.78
CA LYS A 63 -8.90 6.03 -5.16
C LYS A 63 -8.49 5.58 -3.76
N ILE A 64 -7.28 5.09 -3.56
CA ILE A 64 -6.83 4.63 -2.22
C ILE A 64 -6.87 5.76 -1.19
N ASN A 65 -6.56 7.00 -1.59
CA ASN A 65 -6.67 8.16 -0.69
C ASN A 65 -8.13 8.45 -0.26
N THR A 66 -9.15 8.08 -1.05
CA THR A 66 -10.56 8.26 -0.62
C THR A 66 -10.97 7.28 0.48
N PHE A 67 -10.27 6.15 0.64
CA PHE A 67 -10.61 5.11 1.61
C PHE A 67 -10.01 5.37 2.98
N VAL A 68 -8.93 6.14 3.03
CA VAL A 68 -8.31 6.54 4.29
C VAL A 68 -9.20 7.56 4.98
N SER A 69 -9.40 7.44 6.30
CA SER A 69 -10.11 8.42 7.13
C SER A 69 -9.41 9.78 7.11
N ASP A 70 -10.14 10.85 7.41
CA ASP A 70 -9.50 12.16 7.59
C ASP A 70 -8.50 12.10 8.76
N GLY A 71 -7.26 12.52 8.52
CA GLY A 71 -6.16 12.38 9.49
C GLY A 71 -5.49 11.00 9.51
N GLY A 72 -5.98 10.04 8.73
CA GLY A 72 -5.34 8.75 8.52
C GLY A 72 -4.17 8.80 7.52
N MET A 73 -3.55 7.64 7.28
CA MET A 73 -2.42 7.54 6.35
C MET A 73 -2.38 6.24 5.53
N VAL A 74 -1.68 6.31 4.39
CA VAL A 74 -1.23 5.14 3.62
C VAL A 74 0.28 5.00 3.76
N ILE A 75 0.78 3.79 4.01
CA ILE A 75 2.20 3.47 3.98
C ILE A 75 2.50 2.62 2.77
N PHE A 76 3.35 3.11 1.86
CA PHE A 76 3.83 2.31 0.72
C PHE A 76 5.24 1.79 0.96
N ASN A 77 5.42 0.48 0.83
CA ASN A 77 6.73 -0.16 0.87
C ASN A 77 7.35 -0.21 -0.53
N ARG A 78 8.62 0.23 -0.68
CA ARG A 78 9.41 0.06 -1.91
C ARG A 78 10.81 -0.46 -1.59
N LEU A 79 11.30 -1.40 -2.40
CA LEU A 79 12.71 -1.82 -2.37
C LEU A 79 13.60 -0.64 -2.78
N TYR A 80 14.70 -0.44 -2.07
CA TYR A 80 15.61 0.70 -2.24
C TYR A 80 17.07 0.29 -2.47
N PHE A 81 17.28 -0.69 -3.33
CA PHE A 81 18.61 -1.16 -3.76
C PHE A 81 18.68 -1.32 -5.28
N GLY A 82 19.90 -1.29 -5.82
CA GLY A 82 20.16 -1.45 -7.26
C GLY A 82 19.25 -0.60 -8.14
N ASP A 83 18.66 -1.23 -9.15
CA ASP A 83 17.77 -0.59 -10.14
C ASP A 83 16.41 -0.16 -9.57
N ASN A 84 16.09 -0.52 -8.32
CA ASN A 84 14.85 -0.10 -7.67
C ASN A 84 14.93 1.31 -7.08
N ARG A 85 16.14 1.83 -6.77
CA ARG A 85 16.30 3.18 -6.19
C ARG A 85 15.66 4.29 -7.04
N PRO A 86 15.92 4.40 -8.36
CA PRO A 86 15.33 5.45 -9.18
C PRO A 86 13.80 5.30 -9.29
N LYS A 87 13.32 4.05 -9.37
CA LYS A 87 11.88 3.74 -9.43
C LYS A 87 11.16 4.14 -8.15
N ALA A 88 11.74 3.82 -6.99
CA ALA A 88 11.21 4.20 -5.69
C ALA A 88 11.16 5.73 -5.54
N VAL A 89 12.23 6.45 -5.88
CA VAL A 89 12.24 7.93 -5.82
C VAL A 89 11.21 8.54 -6.77
N LYS A 90 11.09 8.02 -8.00
CA LYS A 90 10.08 8.48 -8.96
C LYS A 90 8.67 8.27 -8.42
N PHE A 91 8.41 7.12 -7.81
CA PHE A 91 7.13 6.81 -7.19
C PHE A 91 6.84 7.73 -6.00
N GLY A 92 7.81 7.96 -5.11
CA GLY A 92 7.68 8.90 -3.99
C GLY A 92 7.28 10.30 -4.42
N ARG A 93 7.96 10.87 -5.40
CA ARG A 93 7.61 12.18 -5.98
C ARG A 93 6.21 12.20 -6.60
N LYS A 94 5.75 11.08 -7.14
CA LYS A 94 4.39 10.97 -7.67
C LYS A 94 3.36 11.09 -6.56
N LEU A 95 3.59 10.46 -5.40
CA LEU A 95 2.68 10.45 -4.24
C LEU A 95 2.38 11.86 -3.71
N GLU A 96 3.33 12.78 -3.80
CA GLU A 96 3.17 14.19 -3.38
C GLU A 96 2.06 14.93 -4.13
N ASN A 97 1.59 14.42 -5.28
CA ASN A 97 0.46 14.98 -6.02
C ASN A 97 -0.91 14.47 -5.54
N PHE A 98 -0.94 13.42 -4.71
CA PHE A 98 -2.17 12.74 -4.30
C PHE A 98 -2.46 12.86 -2.81
N PHE A 99 -1.43 13.09 -1.99
CA PHE A 99 -1.51 13.16 -0.53
C PHE A 99 -1.05 14.53 -0.04
N LYS A 100 -1.61 15.02 1.07
CA LYS A 100 -1.22 16.33 1.63
C LYS A 100 0.24 16.37 2.06
N LYS A 101 0.76 15.24 2.52
CA LYS A 101 2.15 15.09 2.95
C LYS A 101 2.63 13.66 2.68
N ALA A 102 3.86 13.52 2.21
CA ALA A 102 4.54 12.24 2.08
C ALA A 102 5.90 12.31 2.78
N ASP A 103 6.06 11.61 3.90
CA ASP A 103 7.33 11.48 4.60
C ASP A 103 8.10 10.26 4.07
N TRP A 104 9.42 10.42 3.89
CA TRP A 104 10.29 9.42 3.29
C TRP A 104 11.15 8.79 4.39
N VAL A 105 10.95 7.51 4.67
CA VAL A 105 11.67 6.77 5.71
C VAL A 105 12.57 5.71 5.06
N TYR A 106 13.84 5.66 5.45
CA TYR A 106 14.86 4.82 4.82
C TYR A 106 15.34 3.68 5.75
N PRO A 107 14.59 2.57 5.86
CA PRO A 107 15.12 1.32 6.40
C PRO A 107 16.31 0.79 5.60
N GLU A 108 16.93 -0.28 6.10
CA GLU A 108 18.15 -0.86 5.55
C GLU A 108 18.08 -1.20 4.04
N ALA A 109 16.97 -1.83 3.60
CA ALA A 109 16.80 -2.28 2.20
C ALA A 109 15.57 -1.68 1.50
N ASN A 110 14.79 -0.87 2.20
CA ASN A 110 13.51 -0.35 1.72
C ASN A 110 13.47 1.18 1.83
N LEU A 111 12.51 1.77 1.14
CA LEU A 111 12.06 3.14 1.27
C LEU A 111 10.56 3.08 1.52
N MET A 112 10.16 3.53 2.69
CA MET A 112 8.76 3.59 3.09
C MET A 112 8.26 5.03 2.91
N PHE A 113 7.10 5.18 2.28
CA PHE A 113 6.42 6.46 2.12
C PHE A 113 5.22 6.52 3.06
N LEU A 114 5.28 7.42 4.04
CA LEU A 114 4.18 7.67 4.97
C LEU A 114 3.34 8.83 4.40
N CYS A 115 2.23 8.48 3.77
CA CYS A 115 1.38 9.39 3.03
C CYS A 115 0.14 9.77 3.85
N HIS A 116 0.10 11.01 4.33
CA HIS A 116 -1.00 11.55 5.14
C HIS A 116 -2.10 12.13 4.24
N LYS A 117 -3.36 11.80 4.56
CA LYS A 117 -4.53 12.28 3.81
C LYS A 117 -4.80 13.77 4.00
#